data_AF-A0AAE0QKK3-F1
#
_entry.id   AF-A0AAE0QKK3-F1
#
_cell.length_a   1.000
_cell.length_b   1.000
_cell.length_c   1.000
_cell.angle_alpha   90.00
_cell.angle_beta   90.00
_cell.angle_gamma   90.00
#
_symmetry.space_group_name_H-M   'P 1'
#
loop_
_entity.id
_entity.type
_entity.pdbx_description
1 polymer ?
#
loop_
_entity_poly.entity_id
_entity_poly.type
_entity_poly.pdbx_seq_one_letter_code
_entity_poly.pdbx_strand_id
1 'polypeptide(L)'
;MATTAPNHALVLGASLGRHPLVSRFLRGVRWLRPYCRPRIPSWDLSVVLNRLLEAPFEPMESASEKFLTLKTALLLALASLRWVGDLQALSVAPTCLEFAPDMSKGILHPRARYVPKVSRMAGRLVILQAFCLTPHESAEQERLHLLCSVRALKTYVHRLTK
;
A
#
# COMPACT_ATOMS: atom_id res chain seq x y z
N MET A 1 -12.24 -16.50 45.78
CA MET A 1 -11.80 -16.34 44.38
C MET A 1 -12.41 -17.47 43.56
N ALA A 2 -13.51 -17.22 42.84
CA ALA A 2 -14.19 -18.24 42.03
C ALA A 2 -13.72 -18.11 40.58
N THR A 3 -13.04 -19.14 40.07
CA THR A 3 -12.66 -19.28 38.67
C THR A 3 -13.90 -19.65 37.84
N THR A 4 -14.42 -18.71 37.08
CA THR A 4 -15.46 -18.98 36.08
C THR A 4 -14.83 -19.70 34.88
N ALA A 5 -14.92 -21.02 34.84
CA ALA A 5 -14.69 -21.78 33.61
C ALA A 5 -15.87 -21.53 32.65
N PRO A 6 -15.64 -21.27 31.35
CA PRO A 6 -16.72 -21.13 30.40
C PRO A 6 -17.37 -22.50 30.16
N ASN A 7 -18.55 -22.71 30.73
CA ASN A 7 -19.39 -23.88 30.48
C ASN A 7 -19.92 -23.85 29.04
N HIS A 8 -19.11 -24.29 28.08
CA HIS A 8 -19.66 -24.75 26.80
C HIS A 8 -20.33 -26.10 27.05
N ALA A 9 -21.66 -26.10 27.18
CA ALA A 9 -22.44 -27.33 27.28
C ALA A 9 -22.06 -28.25 26.12
N LEU A 10 -21.48 -29.40 26.46
CA LEU A 10 -21.15 -30.44 25.50
C LEU A 10 -22.45 -31.18 25.17
N VAL A 11 -22.84 -31.14 23.91
CA VAL A 11 -23.98 -31.91 23.41
C VAL A 11 -23.40 -33.06 22.60
N LEU A 12 -23.66 -34.29 23.03
CA LEU A 12 -23.14 -35.53 22.41
C LEU A 12 -21.60 -35.55 22.29
N GLY A 13 -20.90 -35.09 23.33
CA GLY A 13 -19.42 -35.11 23.39
C GLY A 13 -18.73 -34.04 22.55
N ALA A 14 -19.47 -33.17 21.86
CA ALA A 14 -18.92 -32.05 21.12
C ALA A 14 -19.49 -30.71 21.62
N SER A 15 -18.73 -29.63 21.46
CA SER A 15 -19.30 -28.29 21.63
C SER A 15 -20.34 -28.04 20.54
N LEU A 16 -21.43 -27.34 20.88
CA LEU A 16 -22.53 -27.03 19.95
C LEU A 16 -22.04 -26.48 18.58
N GLY A 17 -21.00 -25.64 18.59
CA GLY A 17 -20.41 -25.09 17.36
C GLY A 17 -19.62 -26.08 16.50
N ARG A 18 -19.22 -27.23 17.06
CA ARG A 18 -18.53 -28.32 16.35
C ARG A 18 -19.47 -29.47 15.98
N HIS A 19 -20.74 -29.40 16.38
CA HIS A 19 -21.72 -30.43 16.04
C HIS A 19 -21.94 -30.47 14.51
N PRO A 20 -21.88 -31.65 13.86
CA PRO A 20 -21.98 -31.76 12.40
C PRO A 20 -23.24 -31.13 11.80
N LEU A 21 -24.39 -31.26 12.48
CA LEU A 21 -25.65 -30.67 12.02
C LEU A 21 -25.63 -29.14 12.06
N VAL A 22 -25.08 -28.55 13.12
CA VAL A 22 -24.96 -27.09 13.25
C VAL A 22 -24.01 -26.55 12.19
N SER A 23 -22.87 -27.21 11.99
CA SER A 23 -21.92 -26.86 10.93
C SER A 23 -22.54 -26.94 9.54
N ARG A 24 -23.33 -27.98 9.25
CA ARG A 24 -24.03 -28.16 7.97
C ARG A 24 -25.12 -27.10 7.76
N PHE A 25 -25.89 -26.79 8.80
CA PHE A 25 -26.90 -25.74 8.79
C PHE A 25 -26.28 -24.36 8.53
N LEU A 26 -25.26 -23.96 9.30
CA LEU A 26 -24.57 -22.68 9.14
C LEU A 26 -23.91 -22.55 7.76
N ARG A 27 -23.38 -23.66 7.22
CA ARG A 27 -22.88 -23.70 5.84
C ARG A 27 -24.02 -23.40 4.85
N GLY A 28 -25.17 -24.06 4.99
CA GLY A 28 -26.35 -23.80 4.16
C GLY A 28 -26.83 -22.34 4.22
N VAL A 29 -26.87 -21.75 5.42
CA VAL A 29 -27.22 -20.33 5.61
C VAL A 29 -26.26 -19.41 4.85
N ARG A 30 -24.95 -19.69 4.88
CA ARG A 30 -23.94 -18.93 4.15
C ARG A 30 -24.11 -19.03 2.62
N TRP A 31 -24.59 -20.15 2.12
CA TRP A 31 -24.92 -20.32 0.69
C TRP A 31 -26.18 -19.58 0.29
N LEU A 32 -27.21 -19.57 1.14
CA LEU A 32 -28.46 -18.84 0.90
C LEU A 32 -28.31 -17.32 0.99
N ARG A 33 -27.35 -16.86 1.79
CA ARG A 33 -27.00 -15.43 1.94
C ARG A 33 -25.50 -15.25 1.67
N PRO A 34 -25.06 -15.34 0.41
CA PRO A 34 -23.67 -15.05 0.09
C PRO A 34 -23.37 -13.61 0.50
N TYR A 35 -22.21 -13.40 1.12
CA TYR A 35 -21.76 -12.05 1.45
C TYR A 35 -21.57 -11.26 0.15
N CYS A 36 -22.52 -10.38 -0.17
CA CYS A 36 -22.38 -9.43 -1.25
C CYS A 36 -21.36 -8.38 -0.82
N ARG A 37 -20.14 -8.45 -1.36
CA ARG A 37 -19.22 -7.32 -1.25
C ARG A 37 -19.90 -6.11 -1.90
N PRO A 38 -19.94 -4.94 -1.25
CA PRO A 38 -20.44 -3.74 -1.89
C PRO A 38 -19.68 -3.53 -3.21
N ARG A 39 -20.40 -3.18 -4.27
CA ARG A 39 -19.79 -2.82 -5.55
C ARG A 39 -19.00 -1.54 -5.32
N ILE A 40 -17.68 -1.68 -5.20
CA ILE A 40 -16.77 -0.56 -5.17
C ILE A 40 -16.86 0.09 -6.56
N PRO A 41 -17.03 1.42 -6.67
CA PRO A 41 -17.03 2.08 -7.97
C PRO A 41 -15.75 1.72 -8.72
N SER A 42 -15.85 1.56 -10.04
CA SER A 42 -14.69 1.25 -10.88
C SER A 42 -13.63 2.33 -10.70
N TRP A 43 -12.46 1.95 -10.22
CA TRP A 43 -11.32 2.85 -10.13
C TRP A 43 -10.75 3.05 -11.53
N ASP A 44 -10.74 4.31 -12.01
CA ASP A 44 -10.04 4.70 -13.24
C ASP A 44 -8.69 5.34 -12.88
N LEU A 45 -7.61 4.62 -13.21
CA LEU A 45 -6.25 5.06 -12.94
C LEU A 45 -5.92 6.35 -13.71
N SER A 46 -6.43 6.52 -14.93
CA SER A 46 -6.14 7.69 -15.77
C SER A 46 -6.66 8.96 -15.12
N VAL A 47 -7.87 8.92 -14.55
CA VAL A 47 -8.45 10.06 -13.82
C VAL A 47 -7.58 10.43 -12.62
N VAL A 48 -7.13 9.44 -11.85
CA VAL A 48 -6.32 9.68 -10.65
C VAL A 48 -4.95 10.25 -11.04
N LEU A 49 -4.28 9.67 -12.04
CA LEU A 49 -2.99 10.17 -12.50
C LEU A 49 -3.09 11.60 -13.03
N ASN A 50 -4.13 11.93 -13.80
CA ASN A 50 -4.35 13.29 -14.26
C ASN A 50 -4.53 14.27 -13.09
N ARG A 51 -5.22 13.87 -12.01
CA ARG A 51 -5.35 14.73 -10.82
C ARG A 51 -4.04 14.93 -10.06
N LEU A 52 -3.13 13.96 -10.07
CA LEU A 52 -1.81 14.12 -9.44
C LEU A 52 -0.92 15.13 -10.17
N LEU A 53 -1.23 15.48 -11.42
CA LEU A 53 -0.51 16.48 -12.21
C LEU A 53 -0.91 17.93 -11.85
N GLU A 54 -1.99 18.11 -11.10
CA GLU A 54 -2.62 19.40 -10.83
C GLU A 54 -2.53 19.78 -9.35
N ALA A 55 -2.92 21.02 -9.02
CA ALA A 55 -3.16 21.40 -7.63
C ALA A 55 -4.23 20.48 -7.01
N PRO A 56 -4.10 20.08 -5.72
CA PRO A 56 -3.13 20.55 -4.73
C PRO A 56 -1.85 19.69 -4.64
N PHE A 57 -1.61 18.80 -5.61
CA PHE A 57 -0.50 17.84 -5.61
C PHE A 57 0.77 18.40 -6.29
N GLU A 58 0.62 19.43 -7.10
CA GLU A 58 1.70 20.20 -7.72
C GLU A 58 1.51 21.71 -7.48
N PRO A 59 2.59 22.49 -7.31
CA PRO A 59 3.99 22.05 -7.20
C PRO A 59 4.29 21.43 -5.83
N MET A 60 4.99 20.28 -5.82
CA MET A 60 5.26 19.47 -4.61
C MET A 60 5.99 20.23 -3.49
N GLU A 61 6.76 21.26 -3.84
CA GLU A 61 7.50 22.12 -2.93
C GLU A 61 6.57 22.93 -2.04
N SER A 62 5.43 23.38 -2.58
CA SER A 62 4.43 24.21 -1.90
C SER A 62 3.23 23.44 -1.35
N ALA A 63 3.02 22.22 -1.83
CA ALA A 63 1.90 21.38 -1.42
C ALA A 63 1.89 21.12 0.10
N SER A 64 0.72 20.94 0.70
CA SER A 64 0.66 20.51 2.11
C SER A 64 1.32 19.14 2.30
N GLU A 65 1.87 18.87 3.48
CA GLU A 65 2.49 17.57 3.81
C GLU A 65 1.53 16.40 3.57
N LYS A 66 0.23 16.61 3.81
CA LYS A 66 -0.82 15.63 3.54
C LYS A 66 -0.87 15.25 2.05
N PHE A 67 -0.93 16.25 1.15
CA PHE A 67 -1.02 15.99 -0.28
C PHE A 67 0.29 15.42 -0.85
N LEU A 68 1.42 15.90 -0.34
CA LEU A 68 2.73 15.34 -0.65
C LEU A 68 2.81 13.85 -0.27
N THR A 69 2.40 13.52 0.95
CA THR A 69 2.39 12.14 1.45
C THR A 69 1.47 11.25 0.62
N LEU A 70 0.26 11.72 0.31
CA LEU A 70 -0.69 10.97 -0.50
C LEU A 70 -0.17 10.71 -1.91
N LYS A 71 0.40 11.73 -2.57
CA LYS A 71 1.00 11.59 -3.90
C LYS A 71 2.13 10.57 -3.89
N THR A 72 3.08 10.74 -2.97
CA THR A 72 4.26 9.87 -2.89
C THR A 72 3.85 8.43 -2.55
N ALA A 73 2.95 8.22 -1.58
CA ALA A 73 2.47 6.88 -1.22
C ALA A 73 1.74 6.19 -2.37
N LEU A 74 0.90 6.92 -3.11
CA LEU A 74 0.18 6.37 -4.27
C LEU A 74 1.14 6.02 -5.41
N LEU A 75 2.05 6.92 -5.78
CA LEU A 75 3.05 6.65 -6.83
C LEU A 75 3.98 5.50 -6.44
N LEU A 76 4.36 5.38 -5.16
CA LEU A 76 5.12 4.24 -4.65
C LEU A 76 4.33 2.94 -4.75
N ALA A 77 3.05 2.94 -4.36
CA ALA A 77 2.18 1.76 -4.47
C ALA A 77 2.10 1.27 -5.92
N LEU A 78 1.89 2.20 -6.85
CA LEU A 78 1.78 1.92 -8.29
C LEU A 78 3.11 1.42 -8.87
N ALA A 79 4.21 2.12 -8.60
CA ALA A 79 5.52 1.78 -9.18
C ALA A 79 6.13 0.50 -8.59
N SER A 80 5.89 0.22 -7.31
CA SER A 80 6.42 -0.97 -6.64
C SER A 80 5.56 -2.22 -6.84
N LEU A 81 4.32 -2.07 -7.31
CA LEU A 81 3.31 -3.13 -7.39
C LEU A 81 3.11 -3.88 -6.06
N ARG A 82 3.33 -3.18 -4.93
CA ARG A 82 3.19 -3.76 -3.59
C ARG A 82 1.83 -3.42 -2.98
N TRP A 83 1.34 -4.34 -2.15
CA TRP A 83 0.14 -4.13 -1.36
C TRP A 83 0.34 -3.01 -0.34
N VAL A 84 -0.73 -2.31 0.02
CA VAL A 84 -0.70 -1.21 1.01
C VAL A 84 -0.05 -1.64 2.33
N GLY A 85 -0.30 -2.88 2.78
CA GLY A 85 0.34 -3.40 3.99
C GLY A 85 1.86 -3.43 3.88
N ASP A 86 2.40 -3.80 2.73
CA ASP A 86 3.85 -3.91 2.53
C ASP A 86 4.56 -2.57 2.47
N LEU A 87 3.86 -1.48 2.15
CA LEU A 87 4.44 -0.13 2.18
C LEU A 87 4.85 0.27 3.60
N GLN A 88 4.24 -0.31 4.64
CA GLN A 88 4.62 -0.10 6.04
C GLN A 88 6.03 -0.61 6.35
N ALA A 89 6.56 -1.51 5.52
CA ALA A 89 7.93 -2.00 5.64
C ALA A 89 8.97 -0.97 5.17
N LEU A 90 8.56 0.02 4.38
CA LEU A 90 9.45 1.00 3.78
C LEU A 90 9.86 2.07 4.81
N SER A 91 11.05 2.63 4.63
CA SER A 91 11.60 3.64 5.51
C SER A 91 12.49 4.58 4.71
N VAL A 92 12.52 5.85 5.09
CA VAL A 92 13.41 6.88 4.52
C VAL A 92 14.75 6.97 5.26
N ALA A 93 14.98 6.11 6.26
CA ALA A 93 16.25 6.06 6.97
C ALA A 93 17.41 5.79 5.99
N PRO A 94 18.62 6.32 6.23
CA PRO A 94 19.77 6.16 5.32
C PRO A 94 20.14 4.71 5.02
N THR A 95 19.87 3.78 5.95
CA THR A 95 20.10 2.34 5.77
C THR A 95 19.03 1.64 4.93
N CYS A 96 17.95 2.34 4.58
CA CYS A 96 16.75 1.78 3.96
C CYS A 96 16.42 2.41 2.60
N LEU A 97 17.07 3.50 2.23
CA LEU A 97 16.79 4.23 1.01
C LEU A 97 18.10 4.72 0.39
N GLU A 98 18.31 4.32 -0.86
CA GLU A 98 19.44 4.75 -1.67
C GLU A 98 18.90 5.31 -2.99
N PHE A 99 19.49 6.41 -3.47
CA PHE A 99 19.24 6.93 -4.80
C PHE A 99 20.47 6.68 -5.67
N ALA A 100 20.25 6.29 -6.92
CA ALA A 100 21.33 6.28 -7.89
C ALA A 100 21.89 7.71 -8.05
N PRO A 101 23.20 7.89 -8.30
CA PRO A 101 23.82 9.22 -8.42
C PRO A 101 23.17 10.10 -9.49
N ASP A 102 22.68 9.50 -10.56
CA ASP A 102 21.99 10.13 -11.69
C ASP A 102 20.48 10.32 -11.47
N MET A 103 19.96 9.97 -10.29
CA MET A 103 18.53 9.93 -9.98
C MET A 103 17.70 9.02 -10.91
N SER A 104 18.33 8.13 -11.67
CA SER A 104 17.62 7.21 -12.57
C SER A 104 16.79 6.18 -11.81
N LYS A 105 17.17 5.89 -10.57
CA LYS A 105 16.57 4.84 -9.74
C LYS A 105 16.56 5.22 -8.27
N GLY A 106 15.53 4.75 -7.56
CA GLY A 106 15.48 4.72 -6.10
C GLY A 106 15.39 3.29 -5.62
N ILE A 107 16.23 2.90 -4.67
CA ILE A 107 16.27 1.55 -4.09
C ILE A 107 15.82 1.66 -2.64
N LEU A 108 14.76 0.94 -2.31
CA LEU A 108 14.18 0.88 -0.98
C LEU A 108 14.39 -0.53 -0.41
N HIS A 109 15.03 -0.59 0.76
CA HIS A 109 15.26 -1.81 1.53
C HIS A 109 14.20 -1.89 2.62
N PRO A 110 13.25 -2.85 2.54
CA PRO A 110 12.27 -3.03 3.61
C PRO A 110 12.95 -3.30 4.94
N ARG A 111 12.38 -2.77 6.02
CA ARG A 111 12.88 -2.99 7.38
C ARG A 111 12.88 -4.49 7.70
N ALA A 112 14.04 -5.02 8.09
CA ALA A 112 14.19 -6.44 8.42
C ALA A 112 13.26 -6.94 9.55
N ARG A 113 12.83 -6.03 10.43
CA ARG A 113 11.92 -6.35 11.55
C ARG A 113 10.43 -6.34 11.16
N TYR A 114 10.09 -5.96 9.93
CA TYR A 114 8.70 -5.95 9.48
C TYR A 114 8.22 -7.36 9.14
N VAL A 115 7.11 -7.78 9.74
CA VAL A 115 6.47 -9.07 9.47
C VAL A 115 5.23 -8.84 8.61
N PRO A 116 5.27 -9.13 7.30
CA PRO A 116 4.10 -8.93 6.45
C PRO A 116 3.00 -9.91 6.80
N LYS A 117 1.75 -9.45 6.68
CA LYS A 117 0.58 -10.34 6.77
C LYS A 117 0.59 -11.43 5.69
N VAL A 118 1.23 -11.17 4.55
CA VAL A 118 1.37 -12.12 3.44
C VAL A 118 2.84 -12.30 3.12
N SER A 119 3.38 -13.51 3.36
CA SER A 119 4.82 -13.79 3.33
C SER A 119 5.52 -13.60 1.98
N ARG A 120 4.79 -13.55 0.85
CA ARG A 120 5.37 -13.69 -0.49
C ARG A 120 6.34 -12.57 -0.90
N MET A 121 6.26 -11.40 -0.27
CA MET A 121 7.09 -10.24 -0.60
C MET A 121 7.98 -9.77 0.57
N ALA A 122 8.06 -10.54 1.65
CA ALA A 122 8.92 -10.22 2.79
C ALA A 122 10.38 -10.04 2.36
N GLY A 123 11.04 -8.98 2.82
CA GLY A 123 12.48 -8.76 2.61
C GLY A 123 12.92 -8.43 1.18
N ARG A 124 12.02 -8.41 0.19
CA ARG A 124 12.39 -8.07 -1.20
C ARG A 124 12.59 -6.57 -1.37
N LEU A 125 13.70 -6.19 -1.99
CA LEU A 125 13.99 -4.81 -2.37
C LEU A 125 12.90 -4.25 -3.28
N VAL A 126 12.64 -2.95 -3.15
CA VAL A 126 11.79 -2.19 -4.06
C VAL A 126 12.70 -1.30 -4.89
N ILE A 127 12.76 -1.57 -6.19
CA ILE A 127 13.55 -0.79 -7.14
C ILE A 127 12.57 0.05 -7.96
N LEU A 128 12.63 1.36 -7.78
CA LEU A 128 11.85 2.34 -8.53
C LEU A 128 12.70 2.85 -9.68
N GLN A 129 12.17 2.78 -10.90
CA GLN A 129 12.76 3.48 -12.05
C GLN A 129 12.20 4.90 -12.12
N ALA A 130 13.05 5.87 -12.38
CA ALA A 130 12.61 7.21 -12.69
C ALA A 130 11.86 7.21 -14.03
N PHE A 131 10.82 8.02 -14.09
CA PHE A 131 9.94 8.14 -15.24
C PHE A 131 10.13 9.51 -15.87
N CYS A 132 10.31 9.55 -17.20
CA CYS A 132 10.54 10.79 -17.96
C CYS A 132 11.72 11.61 -17.40
N LEU A 133 12.92 11.01 -17.36
CA LEU A 133 14.15 11.67 -16.89
C LEU A 133 14.44 12.96 -17.67
N THR A 134 15.18 13.87 -17.03
CA THR A 134 15.72 15.10 -17.65
C THR A 134 17.02 14.80 -18.40
N PRO A 135 17.31 15.48 -19.53
CA PRO A 135 16.48 16.52 -20.17
C PRO A 135 15.22 15.95 -20.84
N HIS A 136 14.16 16.75 -20.92
CA HIS A 136 12.90 16.34 -21.54
C HIS A 136 12.92 16.64 -23.04
N GLU A 137 12.46 15.69 -23.85
CA GLU A 137 12.42 15.84 -25.31
C GLU A 137 11.14 16.56 -25.78
N SER A 138 10.09 16.58 -24.95
CA SER A 138 8.80 17.19 -25.25
C SER A 138 8.11 17.77 -24.01
N ALA A 139 7.16 18.69 -24.24
CA ALA A 139 6.30 19.23 -23.19
C ALA A 139 5.42 18.14 -22.53
N GLU A 140 5.06 17.09 -23.27
CA GLU A 140 4.34 15.95 -22.70
C GLU A 140 5.23 15.15 -21.74
N GLN A 141 6.50 14.93 -22.08
CA GLN A 141 7.45 14.25 -21.20
C GLN A 141 7.70 15.05 -19.92
N GLU A 142 7.80 16.37 -20.02
CA GLU A 142 7.89 17.26 -18.84
C GLU A 142 6.64 17.15 -17.96
N ARG A 143 5.44 17.16 -18.57
CA ARG A 143 4.18 16.97 -17.83
C ARG A 143 4.11 15.60 -17.17
N LEU A 144 4.52 14.54 -17.86
CA LEU A 144 4.50 13.16 -17.35
C LEU A 144 5.58 12.90 -16.28
N HIS A 145 6.69 13.63 -16.31
CA HIS A 145 7.69 13.63 -15.25
C HIS A 145 7.10 14.02 -13.88
N LEU A 146 5.96 14.74 -13.85
CA LEU A 146 5.19 15.03 -12.63
C LEU A 146 4.68 13.79 -11.89
N LEU A 147 4.60 12.64 -12.56
CA LEU A 147 4.21 11.35 -11.99
C LEU A 147 5.40 10.48 -11.60
N CYS A 148 6.63 10.98 -11.71
CA CYS A 148 7.83 10.22 -11.38
C CYS A 148 7.89 9.89 -9.89
N SER A 149 7.85 8.59 -9.56
CA SER A 149 7.90 8.09 -8.18
C SER A 149 9.23 8.39 -7.50
N VAL A 150 10.35 8.30 -8.22
CA VAL A 150 11.69 8.64 -7.70
C VAL A 150 11.78 10.12 -7.35
N ARG A 151 11.26 10.99 -8.22
CA ARG A 151 11.18 12.44 -7.97
C ARG A 151 10.31 12.74 -6.76
N ALA A 152 9.12 12.14 -6.69
CA ALA A 152 8.20 12.33 -5.58
C ALA A 152 8.80 11.89 -4.24
N LEU A 153 9.49 10.74 -4.23
CA LEU A 153 10.18 10.24 -3.05
C LEU A 153 11.33 11.15 -2.63
N LYS A 154 12.15 11.62 -3.57
CA LYS A 154 13.24 12.57 -3.29
C LYS A 154 12.72 13.85 -2.64
N THR A 155 11.68 14.46 -3.21
CA THR A 155 11.08 15.68 -2.66
C THR A 155 10.48 15.46 -1.28
N TYR A 156 9.81 14.31 -1.07
CA TYR A 156 9.29 13.92 0.24
C TYR A 156 10.39 13.81 1.30
N VAL A 157 11.46 13.07 1.00
CA VAL A 157 12.60 12.91 1.93
C VAL A 157 13.24 14.26 2.24
N HIS A 158 13.52 15.07 1.22
CA HIS A 158 14.12 16.38 1.38
C HIS A 158 13.31 17.29 2.33
N ARG A 159 11.97 17.26 2.22
CA ARG A 159 11.09 18.03 3.10
C ARG A 159 11.00 17.52 4.53
N LEU A 160 11.21 16.22 4.76
CA LEU A 160 11.23 15.65 6.11
C LEU A 160 12.55 15.88 6.85
N THR A 161 13.64 16.10 6.11
CA THR A 161 14.98 16.30 6.69
C THR A 161 15.35 17.77 6.89
N LYS A 162 14.46 18.69 6.53
CA LYS A 162 14.65 20.14 6.70
C LYS A 162 14.11 20.57 8.06
#